data_AF-A0A3S0U1C8-F1
#
_entry.id   AF-A0A3S0U1C8-F1
#
_cell.length_a   1.000
_cell.length_b   1.000
_cell.length_c   1.000
_cell.angle_alpha   90.00
_cell.angle_beta   90.00
_cell.angle_gamma   90.00
#
_symmetry.space_group_name_H-M   'P 1'
#
loop_
_entity.id
_entity.type
_entity.pdbx_description
1 polymer ?
#
loop_
_entity_poly.entity_id
_entity_poly.type
_entity_poly.pdbx_seq_one_letter_code
_entity_poly.pdbx_strand_id
1 'polypeptide(L)'
;MVIAMSVFASRAASLAAASMTAAALVLAGSPPASADPATDAQGFVDSTARCPTGDTAVAFGSTASSRVAICKSAGGAYQYRGVRISDGAKLIAAATADGQGGYTATSDGITYAVSAKSLDISAGSQPIRSEPMTFYRSGGPLTGTAAATPAPVGTPTTPVTGAPAPVPTTPLPPPLPAEVGGARPSGH
;
A
#
# COMPACT_ATOMS: atom_id res chain seq x y z
N MET A 1 -40.09 -54.32 -12.09
CA MET A 1 -39.13 -53.29 -12.54
C MET A 1 -39.25 -53.21 -14.05
N VAL A 2 -39.98 -52.20 -14.55
CA VAL A 2 -40.60 -52.18 -15.89
C VAL A 2 -39.72 -51.45 -16.91
N ILE A 3 -39.28 -52.21 -17.90
CA ILE A 3 -39.10 -51.97 -19.36
C ILE A 3 -39.39 -50.56 -19.91
N ALA A 4 -38.48 -50.00 -20.71
CA ALA A 4 -38.66 -49.74 -22.16
C ALA A 4 -37.72 -48.65 -22.72
N MET A 5 -36.93 -49.02 -23.73
CA MET A 5 -36.32 -48.14 -24.73
C MET A 5 -37.40 -47.74 -25.74
N SER A 6 -37.55 -46.44 -26.05
CA SER A 6 -38.28 -45.97 -27.25
C SER A 6 -37.70 -44.64 -27.74
N VAL A 7 -37.09 -44.70 -28.92
CA VAL A 7 -36.66 -43.56 -29.74
C VAL A 7 -37.86 -43.09 -30.58
N PHE A 8 -38.19 -41.79 -30.53
CA PHE A 8 -38.99 -41.14 -31.57
C PHE A 8 -38.40 -39.76 -31.88
N ALA A 9 -38.01 -39.60 -33.14
CA ALA A 9 -37.63 -38.35 -33.77
C ALA A 9 -38.85 -37.43 -33.94
N SER A 10 -38.66 -36.10 -33.88
CA SER A 10 -38.99 -35.15 -34.97
C SER A 10 -38.99 -33.69 -34.53
N ARG A 11 -38.11 -32.92 -35.19
CA ARG A 11 -38.31 -31.61 -35.84
C ARG A 11 -38.99 -30.43 -35.10
N ALA A 12 -38.13 -29.43 -34.89
CA ALA A 12 -38.25 -28.04 -35.36
C ALA A 12 -39.31 -27.09 -34.76
N ALA A 13 -38.76 -26.03 -34.15
CA ALA A 13 -39.15 -24.63 -34.22
C ALA A 13 -40.56 -24.23 -33.75
N SER A 14 -40.62 -23.44 -32.67
CA SER A 14 -41.30 -22.14 -32.68
C SER A 14 -40.82 -21.29 -31.51
N LEU A 15 -40.60 -20.01 -31.81
CA LEU A 15 -40.14 -18.96 -30.92
C LEU A 15 -41.21 -18.65 -29.85
N ALA A 16 -40.78 -18.43 -28.61
CA ALA A 16 -41.53 -17.62 -27.66
C ALA A 16 -40.54 -16.84 -26.79
N ALA A 17 -40.48 -15.54 -27.04
CA ALA A 17 -39.81 -14.58 -26.18
C ALA A 17 -40.61 -14.42 -24.88
N ALA A 18 -39.94 -14.47 -23.73
CA ALA A 18 -40.42 -13.87 -22.49
C ALA A 18 -39.22 -13.48 -21.63
N SER A 19 -38.87 -12.20 -21.72
CA SER A 19 -38.05 -11.48 -20.76
C SER A 19 -38.73 -11.46 -19.39
N MET A 20 -37.96 -11.52 -18.30
CA MET A 20 -38.04 -10.61 -17.14
C MET A 20 -37.10 -11.06 -16.01
N THR A 21 -35.94 -10.41 -15.98
CA THR A 21 -35.32 -9.78 -14.79
C THR A 21 -35.40 -10.52 -13.45
N ALA A 22 -34.38 -11.32 -13.15
CA ALA A 22 -33.96 -11.56 -11.77
C ALA A 22 -32.91 -10.51 -11.40
N ALA A 23 -33.29 -9.56 -10.55
CA ALA A 23 -32.43 -8.49 -10.06
C ALA A 23 -31.26 -9.07 -9.26
N ALA A 24 -30.05 -8.95 -9.80
CA ALA A 24 -28.84 -9.12 -9.00
C ALA A 24 -28.75 -7.94 -8.02
N LEU A 25 -29.06 -8.17 -6.75
CA LEU A 25 -28.67 -7.25 -5.68
C LEU A 25 -27.14 -7.30 -5.57
N VAL A 26 -26.47 -6.48 -6.38
CA VAL A 26 -25.05 -6.16 -6.17
C VAL A 26 -25.01 -5.32 -4.89
N LEU A 27 -24.75 -5.96 -3.76
CA LEU A 27 -24.25 -5.27 -2.59
C LEU A 27 -22.91 -4.68 -3.00
N ALA A 28 -22.92 -3.39 -3.36
CA ALA A 28 -21.73 -2.57 -3.44
C ALA A 28 -21.17 -2.46 -2.01
N GLY A 29 -20.44 -3.50 -1.59
CA GLY A 29 -19.61 -3.45 -0.40
C GLY A 29 -18.55 -2.40 -0.65
N SER A 30 -18.71 -1.23 -0.04
CA SER A 30 -17.58 -0.32 0.11
C SER A 30 -16.47 -1.11 0.80
N PRO A 31 -15.22 -1.10 0.28
CA PRO A 31 -14.13 -1.71 1.02
C PRO A 31 -14.11 -1.10 2.42
N PRO A 32 -13.98 -1.89 3.50
CA PRO A 32 -13.86 -1.32 4.83
C PRO A 32 -12.70 -0.33 4.77
N ALA A 33 -12.99 0.95 5.01
CA ALA A 33 -11.95 1.93 5.25
C ALA A 33 -11.15 1.37 6.42
N SER A 34 -9.96 0.85 6.15
CA SER A 34 -9.08 0.34 7.19
C SER A 34 -8.83 1.52 8.12
N ALA A 35 -9.36 1.42 9.34
CA ALA A 35 -9.11 2.44 10.35
C ALA A 35 -7.59 2.62 10.44
N ASP A 36 -7.16 3.88 10.40
CA ASP A 36 -5.76 4.22 10.58
C ASP A 36 -5.24 3.58 11.86
N PRO A 37 -4.01 3.02 11.88
CA PRO A 37 -3.47 2.43 13.10
C PRO A 37 -3.55 3.41 14.27
N ALA A 38 -3.96 2.93 15.45
CA ALA A 38 -3.95 3.75 16.66
C ALA A 38 -2.52 4.21 16.96
N THR A 39 -2.32 5.53 17.06
CA THR A 39 -1.00 6.15 17.19
C THR A 39 -1.01 7.26 18.24
N ASP A 40 0.12 7.43 18.92
CA ASP A 40 0.37 8.41 19.97
C ASP A 40 1.77 9.03 19.81
N ALA A 41 2.21 9.86 20.77
CA ALA A 41 3.51 10.52 20.72
C ALA A 41 4.70 9.54 20.66
N GLN A 42 4.50 8.29 21.08
CA GLN A 42 5.48 7.20 21.02
C GLN A 42 5.35 6.34 19.74
N GLY A 43 4.47 6.70 18.82
CA GLY A 43 4.21 5.97 17.57
C GLY A 43 2.99 5.06 17.68
N PHE A 44 3.04 3.86 17.10
CA PHE A 44 1.92 2.90 17.14
C PHE A 44 1.67 2.41 18.57
N VAL A 45 0.44 2.53 19.08
CA VAL A 45 0.06 2.15 20.45
C VAL A 45 0.28 0.65 20.70
N ASP A 46 -0.15 -0.19 19.75
CA ASP A 46 -0.10 -1.66 19.83
C ASP A 46 1.01 -2.26 18.95
N SER A 47 2.23 -1.71 19.04
CA SER A 47 3.37 -2.22 18.29
C SER A 47 4.61 -2.34 19.14
N THR A 48 5.40 -3.37 18.90
CA THR A 48 6.71 -3.49 19.53
C THR A 48 7.76 -2.55 18.93
N ALA A 49 7.40 -1.83 17.85
CA ALA A 49 8.18 -0.72 17.30
C ALA A 49 7.98 0.58 18.11
N ARG A 50 6.98 0.64 18.99
CA ARG A 50 6.62 1.82 19.77
C ARG A 50 7.80 2.32 20.59
N CYS A 51 8.07 3.62 20.56
CA CYS A 51 9.17 4.24 21.30
C CYS A 51 9.04 4.06 22.82
N PRO A 52 10.17 3.95 23.56
CA PRO A 52 10.11 3.82 25.01
C PRO A 52 9.53 5.08 25.66
N THR A 53 9.06 4.95 26.90
CA THR A 53 8.49 6.08 27.64
C THR A 53 9.54 7.18 27.83
N GLY A 54 9.18 8.42 27.53
CA GLY A 54 10.09 9.57 27.56
C GLY A 54 10.70 9.93 26.20
N ASP A 55 10.64 9.02 25.22
CA ASP A 55 11.05 9.28 23.85
C ASP A 55 9.84 9.62 22.96
N THR A 56 10.09 10.38 21.90
CA THR A 56 9.07 10.78 20.92
C THR A 56 9.32 10.10 19.58
N ALA A 57 8.28 9.55 18.96
CA ALA A 57 8.34 9.06 17.60
C ALA A 57 8.31 10.23 16.61
N VAL A 58 9.46 10.57 16.04
CA VAL A 58 9.59 11.67 15.07
C VAL A 58 9.22 11.24 13.64
N ALA A 59 9.28 9.94 13.38
CA ALA A 59 8.79 9.28 12.18
C ALA A 59 8.40 7.84 12.51
N PHE A 60 7.32 7.33 11.93
CA PHE A 60 6.95 5.92 12.05
C PHE A 60 6.05 5.51 10.88
N GLY A 61 6.13 4.24 10.51
CA GLY A 61 5.44 3.72 9.34
C GLY A 61 5.17 2.23 9.40
N SER A 62 4.26 1.78 8.55
CA SER A 62 3.97 0.37 8.30
C SER A 62 4.19 0.08 6.81
N THR A 63 4.75 -1.09 6.53
CA THR A 63 4.83 -1.70 5.21
C THR A 63 3.98 -2.98 5.21
N ALA A 64 3.96 -3.70 4.10
CA ALA A 64 3.30 -5.01 4.05
C ALA A 64 3.98 -6.08 4.94
N SER A 65 5.25 -5.88 5.33
CA SER A 65 6.03 -6.87 6.07
C SER A 65 6.68 -6.36 7.35
N SER A 66 6.70 -5.05 7.56
CA SER A 66 7.46 -4.42 8.64
C SER A 66 6.68 -3.26 9.25
N ARG A 67 6.92 -3.00 10.54
CA ARG A 67 6.57 -1.74 11.21
C ARG A 67 7.85 -1.09 11.71
N VAL A 68 7.96 0.22 11.53
CA VAL A 68 9.15 0.98 11.92
C VAL A 68 8.78 2.23 12.70
N ALA A 69 9.65 2.62 13.63
CA ALA A 69 9.61 3.91 14.29
C ALA A 69 11.02 4.45 14.47
N ILE A 70 11.14 5.78 14.39
CA ILE A 70 12.33 6.55 14.72
C ILE A 70 12.02 7.31 16.00
N CYS A 71 12.66 6.90 17.07
CA CYS A 71 12.52 7.48 18.39
C CYS A 71 13.59 8.52 18.60
N LYS A 72 13.19 9.71 19.04
CA LYS A 72 14.11 10.76 19.48
C LYS A 72 14.05 10.83 21.00
N SER A 73 15.21 10.65 21.62
CA SER A 73 15.38 10.83 23.06
C SER A 73 15.40 12.30 23.44
N ALA A 74 15.19 12.59 24.74
CA ALA A 74 15.32 13.95 25.27
C ALA A 74 16.71 14.56 25.02
N GLY A 75 17.76 13.73 24.96
CA GLY A 75 19.12 14.14 24.60
C GLY A 75 19.34 14.37 23.10
N GLY A 76 18.32 14.16 22.26
CA GLY A 76 18.35 14.39 20.82
C GLY A 76 18.89 13.23 19.99
N ALA A 77 19.33 12.14 20.60
CA ALA A 77 19.77 10.95 19.89
C ALA A 77 18.57 10.23 19.24
N TYR A 78 18.76 9.73 18.03
CA TYR A 78 17.76 8.96 17.29
C TYR A 78 18.02 7.46 17.41
N GLN A 79 16.95 6.70 17.54
CA GLN A 79 16.95 5.24 17.58
C GLN A 79 15.93 4.72 16.57
N TYR A 80 16.38 3.81 15.71
CA TYR A 80 15.51 3.03 14.86
C TYR A 80 14.95 1.83 15.65
N ARG A 81 13.66 1.59 15.48
CA ARG A 81 12.96 0.42 16.00
C ARG A 81 12.13 -0.21 14.89
N GLY A 82 12.58 -1.35 14.40
CA GLY A 82 11.91 -2.13 13.39
C GLY A 82 11.32 -3.41 13.97
N VAL A 83 10.17 -3.83 13.46
CA VAL A 83 9.52 -5.09 13.81
C VAL A 83 9.01 -5.74 12.54
N ARG A 84 9.37 -6.99 12.33
CA ARG A 84 8.84 -7.77 11.22
C ARG A 84 7.46 -8.33 11.58
N ILE A 85 6.47 -8.10 10.73
CA ILE A 85 5.06 -8.47 10.99
C ILE A 85 4.88 -9.99 11.02
N SER A 86 5.66 -10.75 10.24
CA SER A 86 5.50 -12.20 10.10
C SER A 86 5.80 -13.00 11.38
N ASP A 87 6.77 -12.56 12.17
CA ASP A 87 7.30 -13.32 13.32
C ASP A 87 7.60 -12.43 14.53
N GLY A 88 7.41 -11.12 14.42
CA GLY A 88 7.63 -10.18 15.52
C GLY A 88 9.09 -9.94 15.86
N ALA A 89 10.05 -10.41 15.05
CA ALA A 89 11.47 -10.11 15.25
C ALA A 89 11.69 -8.60 15.29
N LYS A 90 12.47 -8.17 16.29
CA LYS A 90 12.73 -6.76 16.58
C LYS A 90 14.16 -6.42 16.23
N LEU A 91 14.34 -5.24 15.67
CA LEU A 91 15.64 -4.62 15.49
C LEU A 91 15.63 -3.25 16.17
N ILE A 92 16.62 -3.01 17.01
CA ILE A 92 16.84 -1.71 17.64
C ILE A 92 18.27 -1.30 17.33
N ALA A 93 18.43 -0.15 16.70
CA ALA A 93 19.73 0.36 16.28
C ALA A 93 19.79 1.88 16.42
N ALA A 94 21.00 2.43 16.54
CA ALA A 94 21.18 3.88 16.45
C ALA A 94 20.78 4.35 15.05
N ALA A 95 20.11 5.49 14.97
CA ALA A 95 19.69 6.10 13.72
C ALA A 95 20.30 7.48 13.54
N THR A 96 20.41 7.89 12.29
CA THR A 96 20.89 9.21 11.87
C THR A 96 19.87 9.81 10.92
N ALA A 97 19.50 11.07 11.13
CA ALA A 97 18.65 11.80 10.19
C ALA A 97 19.48 12.27 8.98
N ASP A 98 18.92 12.18 7.78
CA ASP A 98 19.57 12.65 6.54
C ASP A 98 19.36 14.14 6.25
N GLY A 99 18.52 14.82 7.05
CA GLY A 99 18.16 16.23 6.88
C GLY A 99 17.10 16.50 5.81
N GLN A 100 16.65 15.48 5.08
CA GLN A 100 15.61 15.53 4.05
C GLN A 100 14.30 14.84 4.49
N GLY A 101 14.22 14.45 5.77
CA GLY A 101 13.07 13.75 6.34
C GLY A 101 13.17 12.23 6.29
N GLY A 102 14.32 11.70 5.87
CA GLY A 102 14.68 10.29 5.98
C GLY A 102 15.61 10.01 7.16
N TYR A 103 15.72 8.74 7.49
CA TYR A 103 16.52 8.25 8.61
C TYR A 103 17.22 6.96 8.24
N THR A 104 18.47 6.84 8.64
CA THR A 104 19.29 5.67 8.33
C THR A 104 19.77 5.02 9.62
N ALA A 105 19.63 3.71 9.72
CA ALA A 105 20.21 2.91 10.79
C ALA A 105 21.01 1.76 10.19
N THR A 106 22.08 1.35 10.87
CA THR A 106 22.93 0.24 10.43
C THR A 106 23.09 -0.77 11.55
N SER A 107 22.89 -2.05 11.23
CA SER A 107 23.16 -3.19 12.13
C SER A 107 23.75 -4.32 11.32
N ASP A 108 24.84 -4.92 11.79
CA ASP A 108 25.43 -6.13 11.18
C ASP A 108 25.73 -6.00 9.67
N GLY A 109 26.13 -4.79 9.23
CA GLY A 109 26.39 -4.50 7.81
C GLY A 109 25.15 -4.29 6.95
N ILE A 110 23.95 -4.34 7.54
CA ILE A 110 22.67 -4.03 6.90
C ILE A 110 22.26 -2.61 7.26
N THR A 111 21.95 -1.83 6.23
CA THR A 111 21.47 -0.46 6.32
C THR A 111 19.96 -0.44 6.08
N TYR A 112 19.26 0.27 6.96
CA TYR A 112 17.82 0.48 6.94
C TYR A 112 17.57 1.97 6.72
N ALA A 113 17.16 2.35 5.52
CA ALA A 113 16.80 3.72 5.18
C ALA A 113 15.27 3.87 5.20
N VAL A 114 14.79 4.62 6.19
CA VAL A 114 13.38 4.94 6.38
C VAL A 114 13.07 6.27 5.70
N SER A 115 12.08 6.27 4.82
CA SER A 115 11.52 7.48 4.22
C SER A 115 10.00 7.44 4.27
N ALA A 116 9.36 8.55 3.92
CA ALA A 116 7.90 8.60 3.77
C ALA A 116 7.36 7.64 2.70
N LYS A 117 8.21 7.20 1.78
CA LYS A 117 7.83 6.44 0.59
C LYS A 117 8.10 4.95 0.73
N SER A 118 9.24 4.60 1.34
CA SER A 118 9.66 3.21 1.51
C SER A 118 10.62 3.04 2.68
N LEU A 119 10.70 1.79 3.16
CA LEU A 119 11.81 1.26 3.93
C LEU A 119 12.73 0.53 2.95
N ASP A 120 13.93 1.07 2.73
CA ASP A 120 14.96 0.42 1.94
C ASP A 120 15.95 -0.32 2.86
N ILE A 121 16.25 -1.56 2.51
CA ILE A 121 17.13 -2.45 3.25
C ILE A 121 18.23 -2.89 2.31
N SER A 122 19.48 -2.59 2.66
CA SER A 122 20.65 -2.78 1.80
C SER A 122 21.81 -3.38 2.58
N ALA A 123 22.60 -4.28 1.98
CA ALA A 123 23.88 -4.74 2.51
C ALA A 123 25.01 -4.00 1.78
N GLY A 124 25.60 -3.00 2.44
CA GLY A 124 26.54 -2.09 1.77
C GLY A 124 25.86 -1.39 0.59
N SER A 125 26.34 -1.66 -0.63
CA SER A 125 25.81 -1.10 -1.88
C SER A 125 24.81 -2.02 -2.62
N GLN A 126 24.50 -3.20 -2.06
CA GLN A 126 23.53 -4.13 -2.65
C GLN A 126 22.15 -3.95 -2.01
N PRO A 127 21.12 -3.53 -2.76
CA PRO A 127 19.76 -3.50 -2.23
C PRO A 127 19.26 -4.94 -1.99
N ILE A 128 18.86 -5.22 -0.75
CA ILE A 128 18.28 -6.52 -0.37
C ILE A 128 16.78 -6.49 -0.60
N ARG A 129 16.13 -5.42 -0.16
CA ARG A 129 14.67 -5.29 -0.21
C ARG A 129 14.27 -3.82 -0.14
N SER A 130 13.29 -3.44 -0.96
CA SER A 130 12.61 -2.15 -0.83
C SER A 130 11.14 -2.42 -0.53
N GLU A 131 10.66 -1.90 0.60
CA GLU A 131 9.30 -2.10 1.07
C GLU A 131 8.53 -0.78 1.01
N PRO A 132 7.47 -0.66 0.18
CA PRO A 132 6.68 0.56 0.13
C PRO A 132 5.94 0.80 1.45
N MET A 133 5.88 2.05 1.88
CA MET A 133 5.09 2.45 3.04
C MET A 133 3.59 2.39 2.67
N THR A 134 2.82 1.62 3.44
CA THR A 134 1.35 1.63 3.38
C THR A 134 0.77 2.67 4.33
N PHE A 135 1.55 3.06 5.33
CA PHE A 135 1.24 4.12 6.27
C PHE A 135 2.53 4.79 6.73
N TYR A 136 2.54 6.11 6.84
CA TYR A 136 3.67 6.88 7.35
C TYR A 136 3.19 8.15 8.03
N ARG A 137 3.78 8.47 9.19
CA ARG A 137 3.64 9.77 9.85
C ARG A 137 4.99 10.27 10.31
N SER A 138 5.18 11.57 10.17
CA SER A 138 6.37 12.30 10.60
C SER A 138 5.99 13.70 11.02
N GLY A 139 6.76 14.31 11.93
CA GLY A 139 6.56 15.69 12.33
C GLY A 139 6.49 15.87 13.84
N GLY A 140 7.61 15.62 14.53
CA GLY A 140 7.78 15.94 15.95
C GLY A 140 6.75 15.29 16.89
N PRO A 141 6.78 15.58 18.20
CA PRO A 141 5.72 15.14 19.09
C PRO A 141 4.41 15.64 18.49
N LEU A 142 3.45 14.74 18.35
CA LEU A 142 2.11 15.03 17.88
C LEU A 142 1.49 16.06 18.83
N THR A 143 1.79 17.34 18.65
CA THR A 143 1.01 18.42 19.21
C THR A 143 -0.34 18.24 18.57
N GLY A 144 -1.29 17.74 19.37
CA GLY A 144 -2.66 17.53 18.93
C GLY A 144 -3.25 18.84 18.44
N THR A 145 -3.06 19.11 17.15
CA THR A 145 -3.95 19.98 16.40
C THR A 145 -4.86 19.01 15.69
N ALA A 146 -6.11 19.04 16.16
CA ALA A 146 -7.34 18.51 15.59
C ALA A 146 -7.22 17.83 14.22
N ALA A 147 -7.95 16.71 14.11
CA ALA A 147 -8.50 16.21 12.87
C ALA A 147 -8.61 17.35 11.85
N ALA A 148 -7.97 17.20 10.69
CA ALA A 148 -8.26 18.05 9.56
C ALA A 148 -9.78 18.04 9.41
N THR A 149 -10.41 19.15 9.78
CA THR A 149 -11.80 19.41 9.46
C THR A 149 -11.92 19.09 7.97
N PRO A 150 -12.82 18.17 7.56
CA PRO A 150 -13.08 17.99 6.15
C PRO A 150 -13.33 19.37 5.57
N ALA A 151 -12.54 19.78 4.58
CA ALA A 151 -12.84 20.98 3.83
C ALA A 151 -14.33 20.91 3.47
N PRO A 152 -15.11 22.01 3.63
CA PRO A 152 -16.51 21.98 3.27
C PRO A 152 -16.58 21.47 1.83
N VAL A 153 -17.25 20.33 1.67
CA VAL A 153 -17.53 19.72 0.38
C VAL A 153 -18.24 20.80 -0.42
N GLY A 154 -17.51 21.39 -1.37
CA GLY A 154 -18.13 22.24 -2.37
C GLY A 154 -19.29 21.46 -2.98
N THR A 155 -20.45 22.11 -3.00
CA THR A 155 -21.70 21.62 -3.60
C THR A 155 -21.42 20.77 -4.84
N PRO A 156 -22.04 19.57 -4.99
CA PRO A 156 -21.89 18.78 -6.20
C PRO A 156 -22.38 19.60 -7.39
N THR A 157 -21.47 20.12 -8.21
CA THR A 157 -21.81 20.55 -9.56
C THR A 157 -22.16 19.29 -10.34
N THR A 158 -23.39 19.26 -10.84
CA THR A 158 -23.89 18.29 -11.81
C THR A 158 -22.86 18.01 -12.91
N PRO A 159 -22.66 16.75 -13.33
CA PRO A 159 -21.78 16.45 -14.45
C PRO A 159 -22.37 17.05 -15.72
N VAL A 160 -21.70 18.06 -16.28
CA VAL A 160 -21.93 18.49 -17.66
C VAL A 160 -21.30 17.42 -18.56
N THR A 161 -22.15 16.56 -19.12
CA THR A 161 -21.80 15.72 -20.27
C THR A 161 -21.43 16.64 -21.43
N GLY A 162 -20.13 16.79 -21.72
CA GLY A 162 -19.70 17.48 -22.94
C GLY A 162 -18.33 18.18 -22.97
N ALA A 163 -17.40 17.91 -22.06
CA ALA A 163 -16.04 18.48 -22.14
C ALA A 163 -15.00 17.40 -22.51
N PRO A 164 -14.26 17.53 -23.64
CA PRO A 164 -13.20 16.60 -24.02
C PRO A 164 -12.10 16.54 -22.95
N ALA A 165 -11.64 15.33 -22.63
CA ALA A 165 -10.53 15.09 -21.71
C ALA A 165 -9.21 15.69 -22.27
N PRO A 166 -8.41 16.40 -21.46
CA PRO A 166 -7.07 16.82 -21.89
C PRO A 166 -6.18 15.58 -22.01
N VAL A 167 -5.61 15.36 -23.20
CA VAL A 167 -4.62 14.32 -23.46
C VAL A 167 -3.31 14.74 -22.80
N PRO A 168 -2.74 13.95 -21.87
CA PRO A 168 -1.42 14.23 -21.33
C PRO A 168 -0.38 14.04 -22.45
N THR A 169 0.26 15.12 -22.90
CA THR A 169 1.31 15.14 -23.92
C THR A 169 2.72 14.98 -23.33
N THR A 170 2.88 14.23 -22.24
CA THR A 170 4.24 13.91 -21.75
C THR A 170 4.84 12.81 -22.63
N PRO A 171 5.95 13.06 -23.34
CA PRO A 171 6.60 12.05 -24.16
C PRO A 171 7.04 10.87 -23.29
N LEU A 172 6.59 9.67 -23.67
CA LEU A 172 6.95 8.42 -23.01
C LEU A 172 8.46 8.16 -23.20
N PRO A 173 9.22 7.83 -22.13
CA PRO A 173 10.62 7.44 -22.30
C PRO A 173 10.72 6.19 -23.19
N PRO A 174 11.79 6.06 -24.00
CA PRO A 174 11.95 4.92 -24.90
C PRO A 174 11.93 3.59 -24.12
N PRO A 175 11.31 2.53 -24.68
CA PRO A 175 11.18 1.24 -24.02
C PRO A 175 12.55 0.60 -23.76
N LEU A 176 12.68 -0.02 -22.58
CA LEU A 176 13.88 -0.77 -22.20
C LEU A 176 14.02 -2.04 -23.08
N PRO A 177 15.24 -2.45 -23.46
CA PRO A 177 15.49 -3.64 -24.29
C PRO A 177 14.94 -4.97 -23.73
N ALA A 178 14.55 -5.01 -22.46
CA ALA A 178 14.00 -6.21 -21.82
C ALA A 178 12.55 -6.54 -22.24
N GLU A 179 11.83 -5.60 -22.85
CA GLU A 179 10.47 -5.83 -23.38
C GLU A 179 10.48 -6.35 -24.83
N VAL A 180 11.65 -6.44 -25.47
CA VAL A 180 11.83 -7.13 -26.77
C VAL A 180 12.25 -8.58 -26.50
N GLY A 181 11.34 -9.34 -25.91
CA GLY A 181 11.48 -10.77 -25.68
C GLY A 181 11.10 -11.60 -26.90
N GLY A 182 12.12 -12.04 -27.66
CA GLY A 182 12.18 -13.37 -28.28
C GLY A 182 11.18 -13.73 -29.39
N ALA A 183 11.54 -13.47 -30.64
CA ALA A 183 11.05 -14.25 -31.79
C ALA A 183 12.16 -15.23 -32.23
N ARG A 184 11.83 -16.53 -32.19
CA ARG A 184 12.70 -17.66 -32.56
C ARG A 184 13.10 -17.61 -34.05
N PRO A 185 14.28 -18.13 -34.43
CA PRO A 185 14.63 -18.30 -35.84
C PRO A 185 13.80 -19.43 -36.45
N SER A 186 13.10 -19.15 -37.55
CA SER A 186 12.49 -20.16 -38.43
C SER A 186 13.11 -19.97 -39.80
N GLY A 187 13.85 -20.97 -40.26
CA GLY A 187 14.62 -20.91 -41.49
C GLY A 187 13.77 -21.01 -42.77
N HIS A 188 14.42 -20.64 -43.87
CA HIS A 188 14.23 -21.17 -45.23
C HIS A 188 15.54 -20.97 -45.99
#